data_AF-A0A1Q7EZM9-F1
#
_entry.id   AF-A0A1Q7EZM9-F1
#
_cell.length_a   1.000
_cell.length_b   1.000
_cell.length_c   1.000
_cell.angle_alpha   90.00
_cell.angle_beta   90.00
_cell.angle_gamma   90.00
#
_symmetry.space_group_name_H-M   'P 1'
#
loop_
_entity.id
_entity.type
_entity.pdbx_description
1 polymer ?
#
loop_
_entity_poly.entity_id
_entity_poly.type
_entity_poly.pdbx_seq_one_letter_code
_entity_poly.pdbx_strand_id
1 'polypeptide(L)'
;MEPALRDGDWVIVAPLWRPPRPGEIVLARDPRVPERLLLKRVARVEDGSCTLLGDRPEESTDSRTFGPVALSDVVGRAIFRYAPLARARLL
;
A
#
# COMPACT_ATOMS: atom_id res chain seq x y z
N MET A 1 4.52 -6.39 4.47
CA MET A 1 4.93 -4.97 4.57
C MET A 1 5.79 -4.77 5.82
N GLU A 2 6.59 -5.77 6.18
CA GLU A 2 7.37 -5.71 7.42
C GLU A 2 8.58 -4.79 7.23
N PRO A 3 8.96 -3.99 8.25
CA PRO A 3 8.45 -4.02 9.62
C PRO A 3 7.22 -3.12 9.88
N ALA A 4 6.81 -2.27 8.92
CA ALA A 4 5.74 -1.29 9.15
C ALA A 4 4.40 -1.96 9.46
N LEU A 5 4.04 -3.00 8.70
CA LEU A 5 2.86 -3.84 8.90
C LEU A 5 3.23 -5.32 8.79
N ARG A 6 2.81 -6.10 9.78
CA ARG A 6 2.99 -7.56 9.83
C ARG A 6 1.67 -8.26 9.58
N ASP A 7 1.76 -9.56 9.29
CA ASP A 7 0.58 -10.40 9.27
C ASP A 7 -0.18 -10.30 10.61
N GLY A 8 -1.52 -10.28 10.54
CA GLY A 8 -2.38 -10.04 11.68
C GLY A 8 -2.53 -8.58 12.14
N ASP A 9 -1.87 -7.61 11.50
CA ASP A 9 -2.13 -6.17 11.75
C ASP A 9 -3.47 -5.74 11.14
N TRP A 10 -4.28 -5.01 11.91
CA TRP A 10 -5.54 -4.44 11.43
C TRP A 10 -5.35 -2.94 11.19
N VAL A 11 -5.70 -2.49 9.99
CA VAL A 11 -5.45 -1.12 9.54
C VAL A 11 -6.74 -0.42 9.11
N ILE A 12 -6.83 0.87 9.43
CA ILE A 12 -7.85 1.76 8.89
C ILE A 12 -7.30 2.35 7.58
N VAL A 13 -8.09 2.21 6.53
CA VAL A 13 -7.83 2.80 5.22
C VAL A 13 -8.82 3.94 4.99
N ALA A 14 -8.30 5.12 4.71
CA ALA A 14 -9.10 6.30 4.37
C ALA A 14 -9.16 6.50 2.86
N PRO A 15 -10.28 7.00 2.31
CA PRO A 15 -10.37 7.41 0.91
C PRO A 15 -9.31 8.45 0.53
N LEU A 16 -8.95 8.48 -0.75
CA LEU A 16 -8.04 9.46 -1.31
C LEU A 16 -8.79 10.73 -1.74
N TRP A 17 -8.45 11.87 -1.14
CA TRP A 17 -8.90 13.20 -1.57
C TRP A 17 -7.88 13.90 -2.49
N ARG A 18 -6.70 13.29 -2.61
CA ARG A 18 -5.57 13.72 -3.43
C ARG A 18 -4.80 12.49 -3.91
N PRO A 19 -3.97 12.60 -4.94
CA PRO A 19 -3.01 11.57 -5.26
C PRO A 19 -2.16 11.19 -4.03
N PRO A 20 -1.83 9.90 -3.86
CA PRO A 20 -0.95 9.47 -2.79
C PRO A 20 0.46 10.04 -3.01
N ARG A 21 1.26 10.08 -1.95
CA ARG A 21 2.63 10.61 -1.96
C ARG A 21 3.65 9.51 -1.72
N PRO A 22 4.89 9.66 -2.23
CA PRO A 22 5.99 8.80 -1.83
C PRO A 22 6.10 8.67 -0.31
N GLY A 23 6.31 7.44 0.16
CA GLY A 23 6.36 7.08 1.57
C GLY A 23 5.02 6.64 2.17
N GLU A 24 3.87 6.97 1.57
CA GLU A 24 2.57 6.54 2.10
C GLU A 24 2.31 5.05 1.84
N ILE A 25 1.66 4.36 2.77
CA ILE A 25 1.15 3.00 2.54
C ILE A 25 -0.26 3.10 1.97
N VAL A 26 -0.51 2.42 0.86
CA VAL A 26 -1.81 2.42 0.19
C VAL A 26 -2.35 1.01 0.05
N LEU A 27 -3.68 0.91 0.08
CA LEU A 27 -4.43 -0.24 -0.37
C LEU A 27 -4.70 -0.07 -1.86
N ALA A 28 -4.29 -1.02 -2.68
CA ALA A 28 -4.50 -1.02 -4.11
C ALA A 28 -4.96 -2.39 -4.61
N ARG A 29 -5.62 -2.42 -5.77
CA ARG A 29 -5.94 -3.66 -6.47
C ARG A 29 -4.68 -4.19 -7.16
N ASP A 30 -4.48 -5.51 -7.16
CA ASP A 30 -3.41 -6.14 -7.95
C ASP A 30 -3.77 -6.00 -9.45
N PRO A 31 -2.94 -5.36 -10.28
CA PRO A 31 -3.24 -5.18 -11.70
C PRO A 31 -3.34 -6.50 -12.48
N ARG A 32 -2.81 -7.60 -11.93
CA ARG A 32 -2.90 -8.94 -12.53
C ARG A 32 -4.14 -9.70 -12.07
N VAL A 33 -4.68 -9.38 -10.91
CA VAL A 33 -5.83 -10.05 -10.28
C VAL A 33 -6.68 -8.98 -9.56
N PRO A 34 -7.63 -8.33 -10.26
CA PRO A 34 -8.32 -7.13 -9.74
C PRO A 34 -9.11 -7.31 -8.43
N GLU A 35 -9.50 -8.55 -8.11
CA GLU A 35 -10.18 -8.91 -6.86
C GLU A 35 -9.21 -9.03 -5.67
N ARG A 36 -7.90 -9.13 -5.93
CA ARG A 36 -6.88 -9.20 -4.89
C ARG A 36 -6.48 -7.78 -4.48
N LEU A 37 -6.54 -7.52 -3.18
CA LEU A 37 -6.05 -6.27 -2.59
C LEU A 37 -4.63 -6.43 -2.05
N LEU A 38 -3.83 -5.37 -2.21
CA LEU A 38 -2.43 -5.30 -1.80
C LEU A 38 -2.21 -4.06 -0.93
N LEU A 39 -1.46 -4.23 0.16
CA LEU A 39 -0.86 -3.12 0.90
C LEU A 39 0.59 -2.96 0.45
N LYS A 40 0.94 -1.77 -0.05
CA LYS A 40 2.29 -1.43 -0.51
C LYS A 40 2.62 0.03 -0.20
N ARG A 41 3.91 0.34 -0.13
CA ARG A 41 4.41 1.70 0.03
C ARG A 41 4.61 2.34 -1.33
N VAL A 42 4.14 3.58 -1.46
CA VAL A 42 4.35 4.39 -2.66
C VAL A 42 5.81 4.79 -2.72
N ALA A 43 6.50 4.39 -3.77
CA ALA A 43 7.88 4.80 -4.02
C ALA A 43 7.93 6.04 -4.92
N ARG A 44 7.03 6.11 -5.91
CA ARG A 44 6.97 7.17 -6.93
C ARG A 44 5.55 7.32 -7.44
N VAL A 45 5.17 8.52 -7.86
CA VAL A 45 3.86 8.82 -8.47
C VAL A 45 4.09 9.70 -9.69
N GLU A 46 3.77 9.17 -10.87
CA GLU A 46 4.00 9.81 -12.16
C GLU A 46 2.99 9.32 -13.19
N ASP A 47 2.65 10.21 -14.12
CA ASP A 47 1.81 9.91 -15.29
C ASP A 47 0.51 9.16 -14.95
N GLY A 48 -0.18 9.58 -13.88
CA GLY A 48 -1.45 8.97 -13.46
C GLY A 48 -1.30 7.56 -12.86
N SER A 49 -0.08 7.15 -12.52
CA SER A 49 0.23 5.85 -11.91
C SER A 49 1.17 6.01 -10.72
N CYS A 50 1.36 4.93 -9.97
CA CYS A 50 2.29 4.89 -8.86
C CYS A 50 3.10 3.59 -8.86
N THR A 51 4.40 3.71 -8.56
CA THR A 51 5.24 2.56 -8.27
C THR A 51 5.04 2.18 -6.80
N LEU A 52 4.57 0.96 -6.58
CA LEU A 52 4.27 0.41 -5.27
C LEU A 52 5.31 -0.65 -4.89
N LEU A 53 5.98 -0.49 -3.75
CA LEU A 53 7.02 -1.37 -3.28
C LEU A 53 6.69 -1.93 -1.89
N GLY A 54 7.16 -3.14 -1.61
CA GLY A 54 7.15 -3.69 -0.26
C GLY A 54 8.33 -3.19 0.57
N ASP A 55 8.12 -3.02 1.86
CA ASP A 55 9.18 -2.63 2.82
C ASP A 55 10.29 -3.68 2.97
N ARG A 56 9.99 -4.94 2.60
CA ARG A 56 10.94 -6.05 2.54
C ARG A 56 11.10 -6.52 1.08
N PRO A 57 12.11 -6.02 0.35
CA PRO A 57 12.27 -6.27 -1.08
C PRO A 57 12.28 -7.75 -1.48
N GLU A 58 12.95 -8.58 -0.69
CA GLU A 58 13.18 -10.02 -0.88
C GLU A 58 11.94 -10.90 -0.67
N GLU A 59 10.92 -10.40 0.03
CA GLU A 59 9.67 -11.12 0.32
C GLU A 59 8.45 -10.42 -0.29
N SER A 60 8.67 -9.54 -1.26
CA SER A 60 7.60 -8.71 -1.83
C SER A 60 7.46 -8.93 -3.33
N THR A 61 6.31 -9.48 -3.74
CA THR A 61 5.79 -9.28 -5.11
C THR A 61 5.13 -7.91 -5.18
N ASP A 62 5.68 -7.01 -5.99
CA ASP A 62 5.25 -5.61 -6.10
C ASP A 62 5.52 -5.04 -7.50
N SER A 63 5.57 -3.71 -7.66
CA SER A 63 5.73 -3.07 -8.97
C SER A 63 7.02 -3.46 -9.71
N ARG A 64 8.01 -4.03 -9.03
CA ARG A 64 9.20 -4.62 -9.70
C ARG A 64 8.84 -5.85 -10.54
N THR A 65 7.74 -6.52 -10.21
CA THR A 65 7.24 -7.72 -10.91
C THR A 65 6.12 -7.39 -11.88
N PHE A 66 5.20 -6.49 -11.51
CA PHE A 66 3.98 -6.23 -12.29
C PHE A 66 3.88 -4.82 -12.90
N GLY A 67 4.90 -3.97 -12.71
CA GLY A 67 4.90 -2.60 -13.19
C GLY A 67 4.14 -1.60 -12.30
N PRO A 68 4.00 -0.34 -12.75
CA PRO A 68 3.27 0.68 -12.00
C PRO A 68 1.76 0.35 -11.93
N VAL A 69 1.10 0.86 -10.88
CA VAL A 69 -0.34 0.70 -10.64
C VAL A 69 -1.06 2.00 -10.94
N ALA A 70 -2.13 1.97 -11.72
CA ALA A 70 -2.92 3.16 -12.04
C ALA A 70 -3.49 3.79 -10.77
N LEU A 71 -3.57 5.12 -10.71
CA LEU A 71 -4.14 5.81 -9.55
C LEU A 71 -5.62 5.43 -9.30
N SER A 72 -6.34 5.03 -10.36
CA SER A 72 -7.72 4.51 -10.26
C SER A 72 -7.83 3.18 -9.52
N ASP A 73 -6.75 2.39 -9.48
CA ASP A 73 -6.71 1.11 -8.79
C ASP A 73 -6.28 1.25 -7.32
N VAL A 74 -5.91 2.47 -6.89
CA VAL A 74 -5.62 2.78 -5.50
C VAL A 74 -6.93 3.05 -4.76
N VAL A 75 -7.27 2.15 -3.84
CA VAL A 75 -8.52 2.20 -3.07
C VAL A 75 -8.47 3.26 -1.98
N GLY A 76 -7.32 3.40 -1.32
CA GLY A 76 -7.20 4.30 -0.18
C GLY A 76 -5.81 4.30 0.46
N ARG A 77 -5.60 5.21 1.42
CA ARG A 77 -4.37 5.31 2.20
C ARG A 77 -4.55 4.64 3.55
N ALA A 78 -3.63 3.76 3.94
CA ALA A 78 -3.57 3.23 5.29
C ALA A 78 -3.08 4.34 6.25
N ILE A 79 -3.90 4.70 7.23
CA ILE A 79 -3.65 5.86 8.11
C ILE A 79 -3.36 5.47 9.56
N PHE A 80 -3.86 4.33 10.01
CA PHE A 80 -3.73 3.90 11.39
C PHE A 80 -3.76 2.39 11.47
N ARG A 81 -2.79 1.81 12.17
CA ARG A 81 -2.88 0.43 12.66
C ARG A 81 -3.51 0.47 14.04
N TYR A 82 -4.65 -0.20 14.23
CA TYR A 82 -5.39 -0.17 15.49
C TYR A 82 -5.35 -1.49 16.26
N ALA A 83 -5.02 -2.60 15.60
CA ALA A 83 -4.77 -3.88 16.25
C ALA A 83 -3.53 -4.58 15.66
N PRO A 84 -2.82 -5.42 16.44
CA PRO A 84 -2.98 -5.61 17.89
C PRO A 84 -2.63 -4.34 18.69
N LEU A 85 -3.30 -4.12 19.84
CA LEU A 85 -3.20 -2.86 20.61
C LEU A 85 -1.75 -2.49 20.99
N ALA A 86 -0.93 -3.49 21.30
CA ALA A 86 0.49 -3.30 21.61
C ALA A 86 1.31 -2.67 20.47
N ARG A 87 0.75 -2.62 19.27
CA ARG A 87 1.38 -2.05 18.08
C ARG A 87 0.59 -0.87 17.52
N ALA A 88 -0.49 -0.41 18.16
CA ALA A 88 -1.32 0.65 17.62
C ALA A 88 -0.49 1.92 17.31
N ARG A 89 -0.58 2.45 16.08
CA ARG A 89 0.23 3.60 15.64
C ARG A 89 -0.34 4.21 14.35
N LEU A 90 -0.19 5.53 14.21
CA LEU A 90 -0.36 6.23 12.93
C LEU A 90 0.68 5.77 11.90
N LEU A 91 0.24 5.63 10.65
CA LEU A 91 1.02 5.14 9.52
C LEU A 91 1.46 6.27 8.58
#